data_AF-A0A1C3NXZ8-F1
#
_entry.id   AF-A0A1C3NXZ8-F1
#
_cell.length_a   1.000
_cell.length_b   1.000
_cell.length_c   1.000
_cell.angle_alpha   90.00
_cell.angle_beta   90.00
_cell.angle_gamma   90.00
#
_symmetry.space_group_name_H-M   'P 1'
#
loop_
_entity.id
_entity.type
_entity.pdbx_description
1 polymer ?
#
loop_
_entity_poly.entity_id
_entity_poly.type
_entity_poly.pdbx_seq_one_letter_code
_entity_poly.pdbx_strand_id
1 'polypeptide(L)'
;MPPTRLSSPPASTAVSSAAELPPPGGLCAIHQPNLFPRLTTLAKLFAADYWIVLDNVQFTRRDYQHRTCLATLGDPRRRQWLTIPTHLPHGRQTTVREAVLADPDRSRRRVAGMLVQYYSASPHWPVL
;
A
#
# COMPACT_ATOMS: atom_id res chain seq x y z
N MET A 1 29.72 31.82 -10.65
CA MET A 1 29.16 30.48 -10.93
C MET A 1 28.04 30.24 -9.91
N PRO A 2 26.75 30.39 -10.28
CA PRO A 2 25.66 30.19 -9.34
C PRO A 2 25.34 28.70 -9.18
N PRO A 3 24.94 28.23 -7.98
CA PRO A 3 24.56 26.83 -7.78
C PRO A 3 23.15 26.57 -8.35
N THR A 4 23.04 25.59 -9.25
CA THR A 4 21.79 25.10 -9.81
C THR A 4 20.96 24.43 -8.70
N ARG A 5 19.85 25.06 -8.31
CA ARG A 5 18.82 24.42 -7.48
C ARG A 5 18.03 23.43 -8.33
N LEU A 6 18.30 22.13 -8.18
CA LEU A 6 17.40 21.08 -8.66
C LEU A 6 16.29 20.90 -7.62
N SER A 7 15.18 21.61 -7.79
CA SER A 7 13.95 21.34 -7.06
C SER A 7 12.79 21.45 -8.03
N SER A 8 12.60 20.40 -8.82
CA SER A 8 11.33 20.15 -9.48
C SER A 8 10.42 19.46 -8.46
N PRO A 9 9.18 19.93 -8.22
CA PRO A 9 8.22 19.15 -7.46
C PRO A 9 7.94 17.84 -8.21
N PRO A 10 7.64 16.72 -7.54
CA PRO A 10 7.07 15.58 -8.24
C PRO A 10 5.78 16.07 -8.89
N ALA A 11 5.70 15.96 -10.22
CA ALA A 11 4.47 16.17 -10.94
C ALA A 11 3.45 15.17 -10.38
N SER A 12 2.61 15.65 -9.47
CA SER A 12 1.48 14.89 -8.97
C SER A 12 0.48 14.85 -10.12
N THR A 13 0.55 13.81 -10.95
CA THR A 13 -0.42 13.53 -12.01
C THR A 13 -1.74 13.01 -11.43
N ALA A 14 -2.16 13.53 -10.28
CA ALA A 14 -3.54 13.46 -9.83
C ALA A 14 -4.28 14.68 -10.39
N VAL A 15 -4.29 14.81 -11.71
CA VAL A 15 -5.30 15.63 -12.37
C VAL A 15 -6.60 14.86 -12.17
N SER A 16 -7.40 15.31 -11.21
CA SER A 16 -8.81 14.97 -11.17
C SER A 16 -9.47 15.65 -12.36
N SER A 17 -9.32 15.05 -13.54
CA SER A 17 -10.20 15.30 -14.67
C SER A 17 -11.59 14.88 -14.21
N ALA A 18 -12.60 15.73 -14.45
CA ALA A 18 -14.00 15.42 -14.21
C ALA A 18 -14.26 14.01 -14.75
N ALA A 19 -14.61 13.08 -13.85
CA ALA A 19 -14.62 11.66 -14.13
C ALA A 19 -15.61 11.39 -15.27
N GLU A 20 -15.08 11.19 -16.47
CA GLU A 20 -15.78 10.50 -17.53
C GLU A 20 -16.00 9.09 -16.99
N LEU A 21 -17.21 8.86 -16.46
CA LEU A 21 -17.58 7.55 -15.95
C LEU A 21 -17.37 6.56 -17.11
N PRO A 22 -16.52 5.52 -16.92
CA PRO A 22 -16.21 4.62 -18.02
C PRO A 22 -17.47 3.91 -18.52
N PRO A 23 -17.52 3.51 -19.81
CA PRO A 23 -18.73 3.04 -20.47
C PRO A 23 -19.35 1.82 -19.77
N PRO A 24 -20.68 1.73 -19.64
CA PRO A 24 -21.33 0.64 -18.90
C PRO A 24 -20.89 -0.76 -19.37
N GLY A 25 -20.72 -1.69 -18.41
CA GLY A 25 -20.55 -3.12 -18.71
C GLY A 25 -19.16 -3.72 -18.48
N GLY A 26 -18.15 -2.94 -18.04
CA GLY A 26 -16.83 -3.47 -17.74
C GLY A 26 -16.71 -4.18 -16.37
N LEU A 27 -15.62 -4.92 -16.19
CA LEU A 27 -15.28 -5.67 -14.98
C LEU A 27 -14.89 -4.74 -13.84
N CYS A 28 -15.57 -4.85 -12.70
CA CYS A 28 -15.30 -4.05 -11.52
C CYS A 28 -14.63 -4.87 -10.42
N ALA A 29 -13.43 -4.47 -10.02
CA ALA A 29 -12.77 -4.94 -8.81
C ALA A 29 -13.17 -4.05 -7.63
N ILE A 30 -13.86 -4.62 -6.66
CA ILE A 30 -14.09 -3.97 -5.36
C ILE A 30 -13.14 -4.63 -4.35
N HIS A 31 -12.29 -3.86 -3.68
CA HIS A 31 -11.28 -4.43 -2.78
C HIS A 31 -10.98 -3.56 -1.57
N GLN A 32 -10.92 -4.19 -0.39
CA GLN A 32 -10.42 -3.54 0.82
C GLN A 32 -8.90 -3.40 0.71
N PRO A 33 -8.33 -2.20 0.93
CA PRO A 33 -6.89 -2.00 0.75
C PRO A 33 -6.07 -2.89 1.71
N ASN A 34 -4.95 -3.40 1.20
CA ASN A 34 -3.94 -4.08 2.00
C ASN A 34 -2.71 -3.17 2.15
N LEU A 35 -1.97 -3.30 3.25
CA LEU A 35 -0.71 -2.56 3.46
C LEU A 35 0.25 -2.76 2.28
N PHE A 36 0.38 -4.02 1.84
CA PHE A 36 0.98 -4.37 0.56
C PHE A 36 -0.01 -5.24 -0.22
N PRO A 37 -0.32 -4.90 -1.48
CA PRO A 37 -1.18 -5.74 -2.32
C PRO A 37 -0.62 -7.15 -2.45
N ARG A 38 -1.47 -8.16 -2.25
CA ARG A 38 -1.11 -9.56 -2.53
C ARG A 38 -1.12 -9.79 -4.03
N LEU A 39 -0.46 -10.85 -4.51
CA LEU A 39 -0.48 -11.21 -5.93
C LEU A 39 -1.91 -11.43 -6.45
N THR A 40 -2.78 -12.04 -5.65
CA THR A 40 -4.21 -12.20 -6.00
C THR A 40 -4.95 -10.88 -6.04
N THR A 41 -4.59 -9.92 -5.17
CA THR A 41 -5.11 -8.55 -5.25
C THR A 41 -4.67 -7.90 -6.55
N LEU A 42 -3.37 -7.95 -6.88
CA LEU A 42 -2.84 -7.38 -8.12
C LEU A 42 -3.46 -8.01 -9.37
N ALA A 43 -3.60 -9.33 -9.41
CA ALA A 43 -4.26 -10.02 -10.53
C ALA A 43 -5.72 -9.58 -10.70
N LYS A 44 -6.45 -9.41 -9.58
CA LYS A 44 -7.81 -8.89 -9.60
C LYS A 44 -7.87 -7.46 -10.13
N LEU A 45 -6.95 -6.59 -9.69
CA LEU A 45 -6.89 -5.20 -10.16
C LEU A 45 -6.50 -5.11 -11.63
N PHE A 46 -5.57 -5.97 -12.07
CA PHE A 46 -5.11 -6.02 -13.46
C PHE A 46 -6.20 -6.48 -14.43
N ALA A 47 -7.09 -7.37 -14.00
CA ALA A 47 -8.19 -7.88 -14.81
C ALA A 47 -9.43 -6.97 -14.84
N ALA A 48 -9.42 -5.85 -14.12
CA ALA A 48 -10.60 -5.00 -13.97
C ALA A 48 -10.48 -3.70 -14.78
N ASP A 49 -11.60 -3.29 -15.38
CA ASP A 49 -11.75 -1.98 -16.00
C ASP A 49 -11.96 -0.89 -14.94
N TYR A 50 -12.50 -1.27 -13.77
CA TYR A 50 -12.75 -0.38 -12.64
C TYR A 50 -12.16 -0.95 -11.36
N TRP A 51 -11.53 -0.09 -10.56
CA TRP A 51 -11.20 -0.43 -9.18
C TRP A 51 -11.89 0.51 -8.21
N ILE A 52 -12.72 -0.06 -7.33
CA ILE A 52 -13.33 0.61 -6.19
C ILE A 52 -12.59 0.21 -4.92
N VAL A 53 -12.08 1.20 -4.20
CA VAL A 53 -11.49 1.02 -2.87
C VAL A 53 -12.62 0.87 -1.85
N LEU A 54 -12.73 -0.30 -1.23
CA LEU A 54 -13.74 -0.60 -0.22
C LEU A 54 -13.19 -0.29 1.18
N ASP A 55 -13.26 0.97 1.59
CA ASP A 55 -12.69 1.47 2.84
C ASP A 55 -13.73 1.90 3.90
N ASN A 56 -15.03 1.94 3.55
CA ASN A 56 -16.15 2.21 4.46
C ASN A 56 -16.58 0.98 5.28
N VAL A 57 -15.74 -0.05 5.33
CA VAL A 57 -15.97 -1.30 6.05
C VAL A 57 -15.10 -1.33 7.30
N GLN A 58 -15.48 -2.16 8.27
CA GLN A 58 -14.78 -2.30 9.55
C GLN A 58 -13.30 -2.64 9.35
N PHE A 59 -12.43 -1.92 10.07
CA PHE A 59 -11.01 -2.27 10.19
C PHE A 59 -10.85 -3.55 11.00
N THR A 60 -10.11 -4.51 10.45
CA THR A 60 -9.87 -5.81 11.06
C THR A 60 -8.46 -5.86 11.65
N ARG A 61 -8.38 -5.98 12.99
CA ARG A 61 -7.10 -6.12 13.70
C ARG A 61 -6.40 -7.42 13.28
N ARG A 62 -5.06 -7.36 13.20
CA ARG A 62 -4.22 -8.45 12.68
C ARG A 62 -4.65 -8.94 11.29
N ASP A 63 -5.10 -8.06 10.41
CA ASP A 63 -5.36 -8.37 9.01
C ASP A 63 -4.40 -7.63 8.07
N TYR A 64 -4.35 -8.05 6.82
CA TYR A 64 -3.50 -7.52 5.76
C TYR A 64 -3.71 -6.02 5.49
N GLN A 65 -4.74 -5.40 6.06
CA GLN A 65 -4.97 -3.96 6.03
C GLN A 65 -3.82 -3.15 6.66
N HIS A 66 -3.14 -3.69 7.69
CA HIS A 66 -2.02 -3.01 8.38
C HIS A 66 -0.83 -3.92 8.66
N ARG A 67 -0.82 -5.15 8.16
CA ARG A 67 0.36 -6.02 8.22
C ARG A 67 0.62 -6.76 6.92
N THR A 68 1.86 -7.10 6.68
CA THR A 68 2.27 -8.01 5.60
C THR A 68 3.24 -9.04 6.11
N CYS A 69 3.27 -10.22 5.50
CA CYS A 69 4.27 -11.22 5.78
C CYS A 69 5.41 -11.06 4.78
N LEU A 70 6.60 -10.72 5.28
CA LEU A 70 7.82 -10.65 4.49
C LEU A 70 8.49 -12.02 4.47
N ALA A 71 9.06 -12.40 3.34
CA ALA A 71 9.82 -13.64 3.19
C ALA A 71 11.06 -13.38 2.34
N THR A 72 12.19 -13.97 2.71
CA THR A 72 13.40 -13.88 1.88
C THR A 72 13.26 -14.79 0.67
N LEU A 73 13.68 -14.33 -0.52
CA LEU A 73 13.58 -15.10 -1.76
C LEU A 73 14.33 -16.45 -1.70
N GLY A 74 15.52 -16.47 -1.08
CA GLY A 74 16.37 -17.67 -1.00
C GLY A 74 16.01 -18.64 0.12
N ASP A 75 15.17 -18.23 1.07
CA ASP A 75 14.71 -19.10 2.16
C ASP A 75 13.26 -18.77 2.54
N PRO A 76 12.28 -19.48 1.97
CA PRO A 76 10.86 -19.28 2.26
C PRO A 76 10.44 -19.56 3.70
N ARG A 77 11.31 -20.19 4.52
CA ARG A 77 11.04 -20.44 5.96
C ARG A 77 11.33 -19.21 6.80
N ARG A 78 12.21 -18.31 6.35
CA ARG A 78 12.49 -17.03 7.02
C ARG A 78 11.39 -16.03 6.70
N ARG A 79 10.33 -16.10 7.50
CA ARG A 79 9.16 -15.21 7.40
C ARG A 79 9.06 -14.30 8.61
N GLN A 80 8.63 -13.06 8.38
CA GLN A 80 8.34 -12.12 9.46
C GLN A 80 7.13 -11.27 9.14
N TRP A 81 6.24 -11.14 10.13
CA TRP A 81 5.16 -10.16 10.06
C TRP A 81 5.71 -8.76 10.28
N LEU A 82 5.51 -7.89 9.28
CA LEU A 82 5.63 -6.45 9.41
C LEU A 82 4.25 -5.89 9.71
N THR A 83 4.04 -5.40 10.93
CA THR A 83 2.80 -4.76 11.37
C THR A 83 3.03 -3.27 11.55
N ILE A 84 2.12 -2.47 11.02
CA ILE A 84 2.10 -1.01 11.18
C ILE A 84 1.19 -0.66 12.35
N PRO A 85 1.70 0.08 13.37
CA PRO A 85 0.87 0.56 14.47
C PRO A 85 -0.20 1.53 13.99
N THR A 86 -1.45 1.27 14.37
CA THR A 86 -2.62 2.09 14.01
C THR A 86 -3.40 2.51 15.25
N HIS A 87 -3.85 3.76 15.28
CA HIS A 87 -4.85 4.25 16.21
C HIS A 87 -6.24 4.13 15.58
N LEU A 88 -7.20 3.63 16.37
CA LEU A 88 -8.56 3.31 15.93
C LEU A 88 -9.55 4.22 16.69
N PRO A 89 -9.93 5.38 16.12
CA PRO A 89 -10.70 6.42 16.84
C PRO A 89 -12.04 5.93 17.40
N HIS A 90 -12.66 4.93 16.77
CA HIS A 90 -13.93 4.34 17.20
C HIS A 90 -13.77 2.90 17.71
N GLY A 91 -12.55 2.53 18.14
CA GLY A 91 -12.24 1.19 18.61
C GLY A 91 -12.56 0.14 17.54
N ARG A 92 -13.39 -0.86 17.89
CA ARG A 92 -13.81 -1.93 16.97
C ARG A 92 -14.70 -1.41 15.83
N GLN A 93 -15.41 -0.29 16.00
CA GLN A 93 -16.30 0.25 14.97
C GLN A 93 -15.56 1.08 13.90
N THR A 94 -14.29 1.38 14.13
CA THR A 94 -13.44 2.12 13.18
C THR A 94 -13.45 1.45 11.82
N THR A 95 -13.78 2.19 10.78
CA THR A 95 -13.68 1.75 9.39
C THR A 95 -12.24 1.84 8.89
N VAL A 96 -11.93 1.20 7.77
CA VAL A 96 -10.58 1.24 7.18
C VAL A 96 -10.17 2.69 6.86
N ARG A 97 -11.08 3.52 6.35
CA ARG A 97 -10.82 4.94 6.05
C ARG A 97 -10.55 5.82 7.28
N GLU A 98 -11.03 5.41 8.46
CA GLU A 98 -10.86 6.15 9.72
C GLU A 98 -9.60 5.74 10.50
N ALA A 99 -9.02 4.59 10.16
CA ALA A 99 -7.82 4.11 10.83
C ALA A 99 -6.62 5.02 10.49
N VAL A 100 -5.93 5.49 11.53
CA VAL A 100 -4.77 6.39 11.40
C VAL A 100 -3.50 5.70 11.88
N LEU A 101 -2.36 6.04 11.27
CA LEU A 101 -1.06 5.56 11.73
C LEU A 101 -0.75 6.15 13.11
N ALA A 102 -0.34 5.33 14.06
CA ALA A 102 -0.01 5.83 15.40
C ALA A 102 1.29 6.66 15.42
N ASP A 103 2.25 6.32 14.55
CA ASP A 103 3.51 7.05 14.37
C ASP A 103 3.96 6.90 12.90
N PRO A 104 3.59 7.86 12.02
CA PRO A 104 3.89 7.78 10.59
C PRO A 104 5.39 7.69 10.27
N ASP A 105 6.22 8.49 10.94
CA ASP A 105 7.67 8.56 10.67
C ASP A 105 8.38 7.28 11.08
N ARG A 106 8.09 6.76 12.27
CA ARG A 106 8.64 5.48 12.72
C ARG A 106 8.15 4.33 11.86
N SER A 107 6.89 4.35 11.45
CA SER A 107 6.31 3.36 10.55
C SER A 107 7.04 3.36 9.21
N ARG A 108 7.27 4.54 8.61
CA ARG A 108 8.01 4.70 7.37
C ARG A 108 9.44 4.15 7.47
N ARG A 109 10.18 4.56 8.51
CA ARG A 109 11.56 4.06 8.75
C ARG A 109 11.59 2.54 8.92
N ARG A 110 10.64 1.99 9.69
CA ARG A 110 10.53 0.54 9.91
C ARG A 110 10.23 -0.21 8.62
N VAL A 111 9.27 0.27 7.83
CA VAL A 111 8.95 -0.33 6.52
C VAL A 111 10.18 -0.34 5.62
N ALA A 112 10.83 0.82 5.45
CA ALA A 112 12.01 0.94 4.59
C ALA A 112 13.13 0.00 5.04
N GLY A 113 13.48 -0.01 6.33
CA GLY A 113 14.53 -0.87 6.86
C GLY A 113 14.21 -2.37 6.70
N MET A 114 12.97 -2.76 6.94
CA MET A 114 12.53 -4.16 6.77
C MET A 114 12.56 -4.60 5.31
N LEU A 115 12.17 -3.73 4.36
CA LEU A 115 12.25 -4.03 2.93
C LEU A 115 13.71 -4.19 2.48
N VAL A 116 14.61 -3.29 2.89
CA VAL A 116 16.06 -3.42 2.61
C VAL A 116 16.59 -4.74 3.18
N GLN A 117 16.29 -5.06 4.44
CA GLN A 117 16.77 -6.27 5.09
C GLN A 117 16.32 -7.55 4.37
N TYR A 118 15.08 -7.59 3.88
CA TYR A 118 14.50 -8.80 3.26
C TYR A 118 14.77 -8.91 1.77
N TYR A 119 14.89 -7.78 1.06
CA TYR A 119 14.86 -7.76 -0.39
C TYR A 119 16.07 -7.08 -1.05
N SER A 120 17.03 -6.51 -0.32
CA SER A 120 18.22 -5.86 -0.93
C SER A 120 19.06 -6.78 -1.82
N ALA A 121 19.07 -8.08 -1.53
CA ALA A 121 19.74 -9.10 -2.34
C ALA A 121 18.85 -9.68 -3.47
N SER A 122 17.63 -9.18 -3.63
CA SER A 122 16.71 -9.67 -4.66
C SER A 122 17.16 -9.20 -6.04
N PRO A 123 16.94 -10.02 -7.09
CA PRO A 123 17.00 -9.52 -8.45
C PRO A 123 16.12 -8.27 -8.60
N HIS A 124 16.61 -7.27 -9.32
CA HIS A 124 15.92 -6.00 -9.60
C HIS A 124 15.72 -5.02 -8.42
N TRP A 125 16.34 -5.24 -7.24
CA TRP A 125 16.33 -4.27 -6.13
C TRP A 125 16.79 -2.83 -6.49
N PRO A 126 17.89 -2.62 -7.24
CA PRO A 126 18.39 -1.27 -7.52
C PRO A 126 17.64 -0.52 -8.64
N VAL A 127 16.55 -1.07 -9.17
CA VAL A 127 15.83 -0.52 -10.35
C VAL A 127 14.69 0.45 -9.95
N LEU A 128 14.69 0.95 -8.70
CA LEU A 128 13.69 1.90 -8.18
C LEU A 128 14.31 3.21 -7.73
#